data_AF-A0A527ZR19-F1
#
_entry.id   AF-A0A527ZR19-F1
#
_cell.length_a   1.000
_cell.length_b   1.000
_cell.length_c   1.000
_cell.angle_alpha   90.00
_cell.angle_beta   90.00
_cell.angle_gamma   90.00
#
_symmetry.space_group_name_H-M   'P 1'
#
loop_
_entity.id
_entity.type
_entity.pdbx_description
1 polymer ?
#
loop_
_entity_poly.entity_id
_entity_poly.type
_entity_poly.pdbx_seq_one_letter_code
_entity_poly.pdbx_strand_id
1 'polypeptide(L)' 'MMSGSLLISFDKVWKSYGQGEATVHALAGVDLAIRSGEFVAIMG' A
#
# COMPACT_ATOMS: atom_id res chain seq x y z
N MET A 1 -3.19 -23.25 -11.28
CA MET A 1 -2.57 -22.06 -10.67
C MET A 1 -3.69 -21.34 -9.92
N MET A 2 -3.63 -21.28 -8.58
CA MET A 2 -4.73 -20.76 -7.76
C MET A 2 -4.87 -19.25 -7.98
N SER A 3 -5.87 -18.82 -8.75
CA SER A 3 -6.27 -17.42 -8.85
C SER A 3 -7.07 -17.06 -7.60
N GLY A 4 -6.40 -16.78 -6.49
CA GLY A 4 -7.04 -16.24 -5.29
C GLY A 4 -7.72 -14.90 -5.61
N SER A 5 -8.92 -14.68 -5.06
CA SER A 5 -9.61 -13.38 -5.15
C SER A 5 -8.74 -12.28 -4.54
N LEU A 6 -8.86 -11.06 -5.07
CA LEU A 6 -8.21 -9.89 -4.47
C LEU A 6 -8.80 -9.68 -3.07
N LEU A 7 -7.93 -9.67 -2.06
CA LEU A 7 -8.33 -9.57 -0.66
C LEU A 7 -8.01 -8.17 -0.09
N ILE A 8 -6.87 -7.62 -0.48
CA ILE A 8 -6.44 -6.28 -0.08
C ILE A 8 -6.07 -5.50 -1.34
N SER A 9 -6.54 -4.27 -1.44
CA SER A 9 -6.23 -3.37 -2.55
C SER A 9 -6.05 -1.94 -2.07
N PHE A 10 -4.93 -1.33 -2.47
CA PHE A 10 -4.68 0.10 -2.38
C PHE A 10 -4.56 0.66 -3.80
N ASP A 11 -5.26 1.76 -4.06
CA ASP A 11 -5.19 2.55 -5.29
C ASP A 11 -4.68 3.94 -4.92
N LYS A 12 -3.45 4.24 -5.34
CA LYS A 12 -2.75 5.51 -5.14
C LYS A 12 -2.88 6.06 -3.73
N VAL A 13 -2.65 5.24 -2.72
CA VAL A 13 -2.80 5.65 -1.33
C VAL A 13 -1.66 6.57 -0.91
N TRP A 14 -2.00 7.66 -0.23
CA TRP A 14 -1.07 8.61 0.37
C TRP A 14 -1.16 8.58 1.89
N LYS A 15 -0.01 8.77 2.53
CA LYS A 15 0.05 9.06 3.95
C LYS A 15 1.05 10.18 4.16
N SER A 16 0.54 11.31 4.62
CA SER A 16 1.35 12.49 4.94
C SER A 16 1.31 12.76 6.44
N TYR A 17 2.43 13.22 6.97
CA TYR A 17 2.57 13.69 8.35
C TYR A 17 3.07 15.12 8.35
N GLY A 18 2.73 15.89 9.40
CA GLY A 18 3.04 17.31 9.46
C GLY A 18 2.04 18.20 8.71
N GLN A 19 2.29 19.50 8.69
CA GLN A 19 1.46 20.51 8.04
C GLN A 19 2.35 21.62 7.45
N GLY A 20 1.85 22.30 6.41
CA GLY A 20 2.57 23.40 5.77
C GLY A 20 3.90 22.96 5.16
N GLU A 21 4.94 23.77 5.31
CA GLU A 21 6.28 23.47 4.80
C GLU A 21 6.92 22.21 5.42
N ALA A 22 6.48 21.80 6.62
CA ALA A 22 6.99 20.61 7.30
C ALA A 22 6.20 19.34 6.99
N THR A 23 5.62 19.23 5.79
CA THR A 23 4.87 18.04 5.37
C THR A 23 5.81 16.95 4.87
N VAL A 24 5.67 15.74 5.39
CA VAL A 24 6.41 14.53 4.97
C VAL A 24 5.43 13.54 4.36
N HIS A 25 5.69 13.10 3.13
CA HIS A 25 4.93 12.04 2.47
C HIS A 25 5.53 10.67 2.78
N ALA A 26 5.03 10.02 3.84
CA ALA A 26 5.46 8.68 4.23
C ALA A 26 5.00 7.60 3.22
N LEU A 27 3.84 7.80 2.60
CA LEU A 27 3.42 7.06 1.40
C LEU A 27 3.00 8.08 0.33
N ALA A 28 3.48 7.89 -0.90
CA ALA A 28 3.28 8.82 -2.00
C ALA A 28 2.68 8.11 -3.22
N GLY A 29 1.37 7.86 -3.19
CA GLY A 29 0.64 7.27 -4.32
C GLY A 29 0.92 5.79 -4.50
N VAL A 30 0.90 5.01 -3.42
CA VAL A 30 1.23 3.59 -3.45
C VAL A 30 0.04 2.75 -3.92
N ASP A 31 0.30 1.91 -4.92
CA ASP A 31 -0.59 0.85 -5.39
C ASP A 31 -0.15 -0.49 -4.78
N LEU A 32 -1.09 -1.26 -4.22
CA LEU A 32 -0.81 -2.58 -3.64
C LEU A 32 -2.00 -3.50 -3.86
N ALA A 33 -1.73 -4.74 -4.26
CA ALA A 33 -2.73 -5.78 -4.42
C ALA A 33 -2.23 -7.06 -3.73
N ILE A 34 -3.00 -7.60 -2.79
CA ILE A 34 -2.71 -8.87 -2.14
C ILE A 34 -3.92 -9.79 -2.32
N ARG A 35 -3.66 -11.00 -2.84
CA ARG A 35 -4.68 -12.02 -3.06
C ARG A 35 -4.83 -12.93 -1.86
N SER A 36 -6.00 -13.55 -1.75
CA SER A 36 -6.26 -14.53 -0.70
C SER A 36 -5.25 -15.68 -0.75
N GLY A 37 -4.59 -15.94 0.38
CA GLY A 37 -3.59 -17.00 0.52
C GLY A 37 -2.17 -16.61 0.11
N GLU A 38 -1.92 -15.38 -0.33
CA GLU A 38 -0.56 -14.90 -0.57
C GLU A 38 0.22 -14.72 0.74
N PHE A 39 1.44 -15.27 0.78
CA PHE A 39 2.40 -15.03 1.84
C PHE A 39 3.34 -13.90 1.41
N VAL A 40 3.07 -12.70 1.90
CA VAL A 40 3.75 -11.47 1.48
C VAL A 40 4.70 -10.99 2.59
N ALA A 41 5.91 -10.62 2.20
CA ALA A 41 6.85 -9.91 3.07
C ALA A 41 6.94 -8.44 2.65
N ILE A 42 6.94 -7.54 3.62
CA ILE A 42 7.24 -6.12 3.41
C ILE A 42 8.64 -5.87 3.96
N MET A 43 9.55 -5.47 3.09
CA MET A 43 10.92 -5.12 3.43
C MET A 43 11.10 -3.61 3.23
N GLY A 44 11.85 -2.98 4.12
CA GLY A 44 12.14 -1.54 4.12
C GLY A 44 13.63 -1.28 4.23
#